data_AF-A0A2X2BPQ3-F1
#
_entry.id   AF-A0A2X2BPQ3-F1
#
_cell.length_a   1.000
_cell.length_b   1.000
_cell.length_c   1.000
_cell.angle_alpha   90.00
_cell.angle_beta   90.00
_cell.angle_gamma   90.00
#
_symmetry.space_group_name_H-M   'P 1'
#
loop_
_entity.id
_entity.type
_entity.pdbx_description
1 polymer ?
#
loop_
_entity_poly.entity_id
_entity_poly.type
_entity_poly.pdbx_seq_one_letter_code
_entity_poly.pdbx_strand_id
1 'polypeptide(L)' 'MSKIESNFADLANTGGRLGGAITAGCFLARFASKYNWAHLDIAGTAWRSGKAKGATGRPVSLLSQFLLNRAGLNSDE' A
#
# COMPACT_ATOMS: atom_id res chain seq x y z
N MET A 1 -16.04 -8.90 0.99
CA MET A 1 -14.90 -9.81 1.22
C MET A 1 -14.92 -11.05 0.30
N SER A 2 -16.01 -11.31 -0.43
CA SER A 2 -16.23 -12.53 -1.24
C SER A 2 -15.31 -12.75 -2.44
N LYS A 3 -14.46 -11.78 -2.79
CA LYS A 3 -13.60 -11.88 -3.98
C LYS A 3 -12.37 -12.75 -3.76
N ILE A 4 -11.90 -12.93 -2.53
CA ILE A 4 -10.67 -13.69 -2.20
C ILE A 4 -10.97 -15.01 -1.46
N GLU A 5 -12.19 -15.52 -1.60
CA GLU A 5 -12.57 -16.83 -1.06
C GLU A 5 -12.01 -17.95 -1.94
N SER A 6 -11.65 -19.07 -1.31
CA SER A 6 -11.14 -20.26 -2.00
C SER A 6 -11.92 -21.48 -1.52
N ASN A 7 -12.19 -22.41 -2.45
CA ASN A 7 -12.86 -23.67 -2.15
C ASN A 7 -11.94 -24.70 -1.47
N PHE A 8 -10.63 -24.44 -1.43
CA PHE A 8 -9.61 -25.39 -0.96
C PHE A 8 -8.73 -24.85 0.16
N ALA A 9 -8.58 -23.53 0.25
CA ALA A 9 -7.68 -22.85 1.17
C ALA A 9 -8.41 -21.72 1.90
N ASP A 10 -7.82 -21.19 2.96
CA ASP A 10 -8.43 -20.12 3.75
C ASP A 10 -8.65 -18.84 2.92
N LEU A 11 -7.76 -18.55 1.96
CA LEU A 11 -7.79 -17.38 1.09
C LEU A 11 -7.22 -17.69 -0.29
N ALA A 12 -7.81 -17.09 -1.33
CA ALA A 12 -7.19 -16.94 -2.64
C ALA A 12 -6.27 -15.70 -2.65
N ASN A 13 -5.13 -15.76 -3.35
CA ASN A 13 -4.19 -14.64 -3.44
C ASN A 13 -4.60 -13.55 -4.44
N THR A 14 -5.69 -13.75 -5.19
CA THR A 14 -6.22 -12.78 -6.16
C THR A 14 -7.74 -12.73 -6.10
N GLY A 15 -8.30 -11.53 -6.25
CA GLY A 15 -9.75 -11.28 -6.32
C GLY A 15 -10.31 -11.15 -7.74
N GLY A 16 -9.48 -11.41 -8.75
CA GLY A 16 -9.76 -11.12 -10.15
C GLY A 16 -9.45 -9.67 -10.56
N ARG A 17 -9.80 -9.29 -11.80
CA ARG A 17 -9.40 -8.01 -12.42
C ARG A 17 -10.07 -6.78 -11.79
N LEU A 18 -11.34 -6.89 -11.41
CA LEU A 18 -12.13 -5.76 -10.92
C LEU A 18 -11.76 -5.46 -9.46
N GLY A 19 -11.29 -4.25 -9.19
CA GLY A 19 -10.90 -3.84 -7.84
C GLY A 19 -9.62 -4.50 -7.33
N GLY A 20 -8.68 -4.85 -8.23
CA GLY A 20 -7.42 -5.53 -7.89
C GLY A 20 -6.65 -4.90 -6.72
N ALA A 21 -6.45 -3.58 -6.74
CA ALA A 21 -5.76 -2.86 -5.66
C ALA A 21 -6.46 -3.01 -4.29
N ILE A 22 -7.80 -2.91 -4.27
CA ILE A 22 -8.59 -3.04 -3.03
C ILE A 22 -8.55 -4.48 -2.53
N THR A 23 -8.75 -5.47 -3.41
CA THR A 23 -8.73 -6.89 -3.03
C THR A 23 -7.36 -7.34 -2.53
N ALA A 24 -6.27 -6.83 -3.11
CA ALA A 24 -4.91 -7.02 -2.58
C ALA A 24 -4.75 -6.40 -1.17
N GLY A 25 -5.26 -5.19 -0.96
CA GLY A 25 -5.29 -4.58 0.37
C GLY A 25 -6.08 -5.41 1.40
N CYS A 26 -7.25 -5.93 1.01
CA CYS A 26 -8.04 -6.84 1.86
C CYS A 26 -7.30 -8.15 2.16
N PHE A 27 -6.54 -8.69 1.22
CA PHE A 27 -5.71 -9.87 1.43
C PHE A 27 -4.64 -9.58 2.50
N LEU A 28 -3.87 -8.50 2.36
CA LEU A 28 -2.83 -8.12 3.32
C LEU A 28 -3.40 -7.84 4.72
N ALA A 29 -4.56 -7.18 4.80
CA ALA A 29 -5.22 -6.85 6.07
C ALA A 29 -5.55 -8.08 6.94
N ARG A 30 -5.73 -9.27 6.33
CA ARG A 30 -5.96 -10.54 7.08
C ARG A 30 -4.81 -10.90 8.01
N PHE A 31 -3.60 -10.42 7.71
CA PHE A 31 -2.39 -10.70 8.47
C PHE A 31 -1.98 -9.57 9.41
N ALA A 32 -2.70 -8.44 9.40
CA ALA A 32 -2.32 -7.22 10.12
C ALA A 32 -3.32 -6.82 11.23
N SER A 33 -4.16 -7.75 11.69
CA SER A 33 -5.25 -7.47 12.65
C SER A 33 -4.78 -7.13 14.07
N LYS A 34 -3.52 -7.44 14.42
CA LYS A 34 -2.99 -7.31 15.79
C LYS A 34 -2.41 -5.94 16.12
N TYR A 35 -2.35 -5.03 15.14
CA TYR A 35 -1.70 -3.72 15.28
C TYR A 35 -2.32 -2.71 14.33
N ASN A 36 -2.15 -1.42 14.64
CA ASN A 36 -2.51 -0.36 13.71
C ASN A 36 -1.63 -0.47 12.47
N TRP A 37 -2.25 -0.59 11.29
CA TRP A 37 -1.55 -0.90 10.06
C TRP A 37 -2.08 -0.08 8.90
N ALA A 38 -1.19 0.25 7.97
CA ALA A 38 -1.50 0.92 6.72
C ALA A 38 -0.74 0.26 5.57
N HIS A 39 -1.35 0.26 4.39
CA HIS A 39 -0.75 -0.18 3.13
C HIS A 39 -0.68 0.99 2.15
N LEU A 40 0.48 1.16 1.52
CA LEU A 40 0.69 2.12 0.44
C LEU A 40 0.97 1.36 -0.85
N ASP A 41 0.01 1.38 -1.78
CA ASP A 41 0.24 0.90 -3.14
C ASP A 41 0.92 1.99 -3.96
N ILE A 42 2.20 1.76 -4.29
CA ILE A 42 3.05 2.73 -4.99
C ILE A 42 3.33 2.35 -6.45
N ALA A 43 2.66 1.33 -6.99
CA ALA A 43 2.92 0.84 -8.34
C ALA A 43 2.85 1.95 -9.41
N GLY A 44 1.91 2.89 -9.25
CA GLY A 44 1.76 4.05 -10.16
C GLY A 44 2.63 5.27 -9.85
N THR A 45 3.29 5.30 -8.69
CA THR A 45 4.04 6.51 -8.25
C THR A 45 5.54 6.31 -8.14
N ALA A 46 6.02 5.06 -8.06
CA ALA A 46 7.42 4.73 -7.80
C ALA A 46 8.35 4.97 -8.99
N TRP A 47 7.86 4.92 -10.24
CA TRP A 47 8.66 5.18 -11.43
C TRP A 47 7.85 5.84 -12.55
N ARG A 48 8.57 6.41 -13.52
CA ARG A 48 8.01 6.90 -14.79
C ARG A 48 8.35 5.93 -15.93
N SER A 49 7.45 5.85 -16.89
CA SER A 49 7.65 5.15 -18.16
C SER A 49 7.94 6.15 -19.29
N GLY A 50 8.24 5.66 -20.50
CA GLY A 50 8.49 6.51 -21.66
C GLY A 50 9.90 7.12 -21.69
N LYS A 51 10.07 8.27 -22.36
CA LYS A 51 11.39 8.89 -22.60
C LYS A 51 12.12 9.29 -21.32
N ALA A 52 11.38 9.64 -20.27
CA ALA A 52 11.93 9.98 -18.95
C ALA A 52 11.83 8.79 -17.98
N LYS A 53 12.21 7.59 -18.44
CA LYS A 53 12.20 6.37 -17.62
C LYS A 53 13.15 6.51 -16.44
N GLY A 54 12.64 6.25 -15.24
CA GLY A 54 13.43 6.32 -14.02
C GLY A 54 12.57 6.24 -12.76
N ALA A 55 13.21 5.93 -11.64
CA ALA A 55 12.58 5.94 -10.33
C ALA A 55 12.28 7.39 -9.88
N THR A 56 11.18 7.60 -9.16
CA THR A 56 10.79 8.93 -8.67
C THR A 56 11.27 9.21 -7.25
N GLY A 57 11.71 8.18 -6.51
CA GLY A 57 12.01 8.28 -5.08
C GLY A 57 10.79 8.35 -4.17
N ARG A 58 9.56 8.28 -4.71
CA ARG A 58 8.35 8.21 -3.88
C ARG A 58 8.21 6.80 -3.26
N PRO A 59 7.73 6.67 -2.01
CA PRO A 59 7.12 7.72 -1.17
C PRO A 59 8.04 8.25 -0.06
N VAL A 60 9.35 8.39 -0.31
CA VAL A 60 10.32 8.77 0.74
C VAL A 60 9.89 10.04 1.49
N SER A 61 9.53 11.12 0.79
CA SER A 61 9.12 12.37 1.44
C SER A 61 7.90 12.21 2.34
N LEU A 62 6.91 11.40 1.94
CA LEU A 62 5.71 11.13 2.74
C LEU A 62 6.07 10.39 4.03
N LEU A 63 6.90 9.34 3.93
CA LEU A 63 7.28 8.55 5.11
C LEU A 63 8.21 9.34 6.03
N SER A 64 9.15 10.10 5.48
CA SER A 64 9.99 11.01 6.25
C SER A 64 9.13 12.02 7.02
N GLN A 65 8.18 12.68 6.37
CA GLN A 65 7.30 13.64 7.06
C GLN A 65 6.44 12.96 8.12
N PHE A 66 5.90 11.77 7.84
CA PHE A 66 5.16 10.99 8.83
C PHE A 66 6.01 10.74 10.10
N LEU A 67 7.29 10.38 9.94
CA LEU A 67 8.20 10.18 11.07
C LEU A 67 8.54 11.49 11.79
N LEU A 68 8.77 12.60 11.07
CA LEU A 68 9.02 13.92 11.67
C LEU A 68 7.84 14.36 12.53
N ASN A 69 6.62 14.25 12.01
CA ASN A 69 5.39 14.56 12.75
C ASN A 69 5.26 13.67 14.00
N ARG A 70 5.59 12.38 13.89
CA ARG A 70 5.58 11.44 15.02
C ARG A 70 6.64 11.75 16.07
N ALA A 71 7.76 12.37 15.68
CA ALA A 71 8.80 12.84 16.58
C ALA A 71 8.45 14.17 17.28
N GLY A 72 7.27 14.76 16.99
CA GLY A 72 6.83 16.02 17.59
C GLY A 72 7.49 17.25 16.97
N LEU A 73 8.08 17.13 15.77
CA LEU A 73 8.53 18.28 15.01
C LEU A 73 7.30 18.98 14.42
N ASN A 74 6.78 19.95 15.17
CA ASN A 74 5.78 20.87 14.66
C ASN A 74 6.47 21.79 13.66
N SER A 75 6.01 21.78 12.41
CA SER A 75 6.27 22.86 11.46
C SER A 75 5.42 24.07 11.86
N ASP A 76 5.72 24.62 13.03
CA ASP A 76 5.21 25.92 13.46
C ASP A 76 6.41 26.90 13.48
N GLU A 77 7.00 27.04 12.28
CA GLU A 77 7.24 28.28 11.54
C GLU A 77 6.97 28.00 10.05
#